data_AF-A0A7Z8S1R4-F1
#
_entry.id   AF-A0A7Z8S1R4-F1
#
_cell.length_a   1.000
_cell.length_b   1.000
_cell.length_c   1.000
_cell.angle_alpha   90.00
_cell.angle_beta   90.00
_cell.angle_gamma   90.00
#
_symmetry.space_group_name_H-M   'P 1'
#
loop_
_entity.id
_entity.type
_entity.pdbx_description
1 polymer ?
#
loop_
_entity_poly.entity_id
_entity_poly.type
_entity_poly.pdbx_seq_one_letter_code
_entity_poly.pdbx_strand_id
1 'polypeptide(L)'
;MEKRKKMQLICKNMPDDVYEILDEKSSKRNLTEYVVDLVQSQNRDQQLIRMLMDKLNNIESTLHEIKNGSVVVKPVADKQEETKVDEPVLSEGTIVEAEVIEGGIDESDKEEMDF
;
A
#
# COMPACT_ATOMS: atom_id res chain seq x y z
N MET A 1 2.18 -6.19 -47.29
CA MET A 1 0.81 -6.08 -46.75
C MET A 1 0.42 -7.42 -46.18
N GLU A 2 0.28 -7.55 -44.86
CA GLU A 2 -0.22 -8.77 -44.24
C GLU A 2 -1.70 -8.98 -44.63
N LYS A 3 -2.00 -10.13 -45.22
CA LYS A 3 -3.38 -10.51 -45.54
C LYS A 3 -4.13 -10.76 -44.23
N ARG A 4 -5.08 -9.89 -43.88
CA ARG A 4 -5.99 -10.10 -42.76
C ARG A 4 -6.74 -11.42 -42.98
N LYS A 5 -6.51 -12.41 -42.11
CA LYS A 5 -7.27 -13.67 -42.13
C LYS A 5 -8.72 -13.36 -41.76
N LYS A 6 -9.67 -13.75 -42.63
CA LYS A 6 -11.10 -13.70 -42.30
C LYS A 6 -11.41 -14.88 -41.39
N MET A 7 -12.01 -14.60 -40.23
CA MET A 7 -12.48 -15.60 -39.28
C MET A 7 -14.00 -15.74 -39.42
N GLN A 8 -14.50 -16.97 -39.43
CA GLN A 8 -15.94 -17.28 -39.43
C GLN A 8 -16.29 -17.96 -38.12
N LEU A 9 -17.27 -17.42 -37.40
CA LEU A 9 -17.80 -18.02 -36.18
C LEU A 9 -18.83 -19.09 -36.56
N ILE A 10 -18.56 -20.33 -36.18
CA ILE A 10 -19.48 -21.45 -36.41
C ILE A 10 -20.39 -21.56 -35.18
N CYS A 11 -21.67 -21.22 -35.35
CA CYS A 11 -22.63 -21.06 -34.25
C CYS A 11 -23.18 -22.37 -33.67
N LYS A 12 -22.58 -23.53 -33.96
CA LYS A 12 -23.18 -24.85 -33.65
C LYS A 12 -23.46 -25.09 -32.16
N ASN A 13 -22.74 -24.43 -31.26
CA ASN A 13 -22.89 -24.55 -29.81
C ASN A 13 -23.01 -23.17 -29.11
N MET A 14 -23.50 -22.16 -29.83
CA MET A 14 -23.67 -20.83 -29.24
C MET A 14 -24.97 -20.82 -28.42
N PRO A 15 -24.94 -20.44 -27.14
CA PRO A 15 -26.15 -20.21 -26.36
C PRO A 15 -27.06 -19.17 -27.02
N ASP A 16 -28.38 -19.37 -26.92
CA ASP A 16 -29.37 -18.54 -27.64
C ASP A 16 -29.31 -17.07 -27.21
N ASP A 17 -29.08 -16.81 -25.92
CA ASP A 17 -28.89 -15.47 -25.35
C ASP A 17 -27.68 -14.74 -25.96
N VAL A 18 -26.57 -15.45 -26.16
CA VAL A 18 -25.38 -14.89 -26.82
C VAL A 18 -25.66 -14.61 -28.30
N TYR A 19 -26.42 -15.48 -28.97
CA TYR A 19 -26.78 -15.29 -30.38
C TYR A 19 -27.65 -14.04 -30.57
N GLU A 20 -28.68 -13.86 -29.75
CA GLU A 20 -29.57 -12.68 -29.82
C GLU A 20 -28.80 -11.37 -29.65
N ILE A 21 -27.86 -11.32 -28.70
CA ILE A 21 -27.01 -10.14 -28.48
C ILE A 21 -26.14 -9.86 -29.71
N LEU A 22 -25.51 -10.89 -30.29
CA LEU A 22 -24.67 -10.70 -31.47
C LEU A 22 -25.48 -10.34 -32.72
N ASP A 23 -26.71 -10.85 -32.86
CA ASP A 23 -27.60 -10.52 -33.98
C ASP A 23 -28.11 -9.06 -33.89
N GLU A 24 -28.44 -8.58 -32.69
CA GLU A 24 -28.82 -7.18 -32.47
C GLU A 24 -27.66 -6.22 -32.83
N LYS A 25 -26.42 -6.59 -32.48
CA LYS A 25 -25.21 -5.81 -32.83
C LYS A 25 -24.82 -5.97 -34.31
N SER A 26 -25.10 -7.12 -34.92
CA SER A 26 -24.97 -7.34 -36.37
C SER A 26 -25.88 -6.39 -37.14
N SER A 27 -27.13 -6.28 -36.72
CA SER A 27 -28.14 -5.40 -37.30
C SER A 27 -27.72 -3.92 -37.24
N LYS A 28 -26.99 -3.52 -36.20
CA LYS A 28 -26.43 -2.17 -36.02
C LYS A 28 -25.08 -1.96 -36.72
N ARG A 29 -24.58 -2.95 -37.48
CA ARG A 29 -23.28 -2.96 -38.19
C ARG A 29 -22.06 -2.73 -37.29
N ASN A 30 -22.18 -2.93 -35.97
CA ASN A 30 -21.12 -2.72 -35.00
C ASN A 30 -20.64 -4.02 -34.32
N LEU A 31 -21.09 -5.17 -34.82
CA LEU A 31 -20.70 -6.49 -34.30
C LEU A 31 -19.19 -6.69 -34.19
N THR A 32 -18.44 -6.30 -35.22
CA THR A 32 -16.98 -6.52 -35.23
C THR A 32 -16.27 -5.69 -34.17
N GLU A 33 -16.65 -4.42 -34.00
CA GLU A 33 -16.10 -3.54 -32.96
C GLU A 33 -16.44 -4.08 -31.56
N TYR A 34 -17.70 -4.46 -31.34
CA TYR A 34 -18.15 -5.04 -30.09
C TYR A 34 -17.37 -6.30 -29.70
N VAL A 35 -17.15 -7.22 -30.64
CA VAL A 35 -16.39 -8.46 -30.39
C VAL A 35 -14.93 -8.16 -30.09
N VAL A 36 -14.32 -7.20 -30.79
CA VAL A 36 -12.93 -6.78 -30.53
C VAL A 36 -12.80 -6.19 -29.12
N ASP A 37 -13.70 -5.29 -28.74
CA ASP A 37 -13.70 -4.65 -27.42
C ASP A 37 -13.92 -5.67 -26.31
N LEU A 38 -14.83 -6.63 -26.50
CA LEU A 38 -15.10 -7.69 -25.54
C LEU A 38 -13.85 -8.55 -25.27
N VAL A 39 -13.17 -8.98 -26.34
CA VAL A 39 -11.94 -9.79 -26.22
C VAL A 39 -10.81 -8.99 -25.57
N GLN A 40 -10.69 -7.70 -25.90
CA GLN A 40 -9.70 -6.84 -25.26
C GLN A 40 -10.00 -6.62 -23.78
N SER A 41 -11.27 -6.39 -23.42
CA SER A 41 -11.69 -6.24 -22.02
C SER A 41 -11.39 -7.51 -21.24
N GLN A 42 -11.79 -8.68 -21.74
CA GLN A 42 -11.53 -9.96 -21.09
C GLN A 42 -10.04 -10.19 -20.83
N ASN A 43 -9.17 -9.83 -21.78
CA ASN A 43 -7.71 -9.93 -21.58
C ASN A 43 -7.21 -8.97 -20.47
N ARG A 44 -7.70 -7.73 -20.43
CA ARG A 44 -7.34 -6.77 -19.37
C ARG A 44 -7.81 -7.28 -18.00
N ASP A 45 -9.03 -7.80 -17.93
CA ASP A 45 -9.62 -8.32 -16.71
C ASP A 45 -8.83 -9.54 -16.20
N GLN A 46 -8.44 -10.45 -17.09
CA GLN A 46 -7.59 -11.59 -16.72
C GLN A 46 -6.21 -11.16 -16.21
N GLN A 47 -5.60 -10.13 -16.82
CA GLN A 47 -4.33 -9.58 -16.32
C GLN A 47 -4.50 -8.96 -14.93
N LEU A 48 -5.58 -8.21 -14.72
CA LEU A 48 -5.89 -7.62 -13.42
C LEU A 48 -6.10 -8.68 -12.34
N ILE A 49 -6.86 -9.74 -12.65
CA ILE A 49 -7.07 -10.88 -11.76
C ILE A 49 -5.73 -11.53 -11.38
N ARG A 50 -4.84 -11.75 -12.35
CA ARG A 50 -3.50 -12.29 -12.06
C ARG A 50 -2.71 -11.40 -11.11
N MET A 51 -2.66 -10.08 -11.37
CA MET A 51 -1.98 -9.14 -10.49
C MET A 51 -2.56 -9.11 -9.07
N LEU A 52 -3.89 -9.22 -8.95
CA LEU A 52 -4.57 -9.28 -7.66
C LEU A 52 -4.22 -10.57 -6.92
N MET A 53 -4.20 -11.71 -7.62
CA MET A 53 -3.78 -13.00 -7.04
C MET A 53 -2.33 -12.95 -6.58
N ASP A 54 -1.41 -12.38 -7.37
CA ASP A 54 -0.01 -12.24 -6.97
C ASP A 54 0.14 -11.35 -5.72
N LYS A 55 -0.60 -10.25 -5.65
CA LYS A 55 -0.63 -9.39 -4.45
C LYS A 55 -1.20 -10.12 -3.23
N LEU A 56 -2.28 -10.88 -3.41
CA LEU A 56 -2.87 -11.70 -2.35
C LEU A 56 -1.88 -12.77 -1.84
N ASN A 57 -1.22 -13.47 -2.75
CA ASN A 57 -0.20 -14.47 -2.40
C ASN A 57 0.97 -13.85 -1.64
N ASN A 58 1.40 -12.63 -2.01
CA ASN A 58 2.43 -11.90 -1.28
C ASN A 58 1.97 -11.52 0.13
N ILE A 59 0.73 -11.01 0.27
CA ILE A 59 0.16 -10.70 1.59
C ILE A 59 0.06 -11.96 2.45
N GLU A 60 -0.46 -13.05 1.89
CA GLU A 60 -0.56 -14.35 2.58
C GLU A 60 0.81 -14.85 3.03
N SER A 61 1.82 -14.74 2.16
CA SER A 61 3.20 -15.10 2.48
C SER A 61 3.77 -14.24 3.61
N THR A 62 3.60 -12.91 3.57
CA THR A 62 4.02 -12.02 4.65
C THR A 62 3.29 -12.30 5.96
N LEU A 63 2.00 -12.63 5.93
CA LEU A 63 1.23 -13.00 7.11
C LEU A 63 1.71 -14.34 7.67
N HIS A 64 2.04 -15.30 6.82
CA HIS A 64 2.60 -16.59 7.23
C HIS A 64 4.00 -16.42 7.85
N GLU A 65 4.82 -15.54 7.30
CA GLU A 65 6.12 -15.14 7.86
C GLU A 65 5.97 -14.42 9.20
N ILE A 66 5.00 -13.53 9.38
CA ILE A 66 4.73 -12.86 10.68
C ILE A 66 4.14 -13.84 11.71
N LYS A 67 3.34 -14.80 11.26
CA LYS A 67 2.73 -15.81 12.15
C LYS A 67 3.77 -16.80 12.67
N ASN A 68 4.72 -17.20 11.82
CA ASN A 68 5.74 -18.20 12.16
C ASN A 68 7.04 -17.56 12.64
N GLY A 69 7.34 -16.36 12.17
CA GLY A 69 8.32 -15.47 12.73
C GLY A 69 7.70 -14.74 13.92
N SER A 70 7.87 -15.30 15.11
CA SER A 70 7.95 -14.48 16.33
C SER A 70 8.68 -13.19 15.96
N VAL A 71 8.12 -12.02 16.28
CA VAL A 71 8.77 -10.72 16.06
C VAL A 71 10.16 -10.82 16.68
N VAL A 72 11.15 -11.20 15.87
CA VAL A 72 12.54 -11.10 16.22
C VAL A 72 12.79 -9.62 16.06
N VAL A 73 12.58 -8.90 17.15
CA VAL A 73 13.33 -7.67 17.42
C VAL A 73 14.76 -8.03 17.07
N LYS A 74 15.24 -7.62 15.89
CA LYS A 74 16.64 -7.84 15.51
C LYS A 74 17.45 -7.24 16.65
N PRO A 75 18.24 -8.02 17.41
CA PRO A 75 19.07 -7.47 18.48
C PRO A 75 20.32 -6.77 17.91
N VAL A 76 20.29 -6.39 16.64
CA VAL A 76 21.40 -5.76 15.94
C VAL A 76 20.83 -4.49 15.32
N ALA A 77 20.60 -3.50 16.18
CA ALA A 77 20.99 -2.16 15.79
C ALA A 77 22.49 -2.27 15.49
N ASP A 78 22.89 -1.98 14.25
CA ASP A 78 24.29 -1.68 13.99
C ASP A 78 24.69 -0.66 15.05
N LYS A 79 25.61 -1.06 15.93
CA LYS A 79 26.22 -0.13 16.87
C LYS A 79 26.86 0.92 15.98
N GLN A 80 26.17 2.04 15.78
CA GLN A 80 26.83 3.27 15.43
C GLN A 80 27.93 3.40 16.49
N GLU A 81 29.18 3.45 16.07
CA GLU A 81 30.24 3.88 16.95
C GLU A 81 29.83 5.28 17.39
N GLU A 82 29.22 5.36 18.57
CA GLU A 82 28.99 6.61 19.25
C GLU A 82 30.35 7.29 19.29
N THR A 83 30.46 8.37 18.52
CA THR A 83 31.58 9.26 18.65
C THR A 83 31.58 9.63 20.12
N LYS A 84 32.67 9.32 20.85
CA LYS A 84 32.80 9.64 22.27
C LYS A 84 32.77 11.15 22.41
N VAL A 85 31.58 11.72 22.41
CA VAL A 85 31.33 13.03 22.96
C VAL A 85 31.38 12.77 24.45
N ASP A 86 32.37 13.38 25.11
CA ASP A 86 32.51 13.39 26.56
C ASP A 86 31.34 14.23 27.11
N GLU A 87 30.14 13.66 27.07
CA GLU A 87 28.95 14.28 27.63
C GLU A 87 29.05 14.19 29.15
N PRO A 88 28.94 15.31 29.87
CA PRO A 88 29.03 15.29 31.32
C PRO A 88 27.92 14.40 31.86
N VAL A 89 28.29 13.36 32.61
CA VAL A 89 27.34 12.49 33.31
C VAL A 89 26.50 13.36 34.23
N LEU A 90 25.23 13.54 33.88
CA LEU A 90 24.27 14.22 34.74
C LEU A 90 24.07 13.36 35.99
N SER A 91 24.50 13.89 37.13
CA SER A 91 24.25 13.27 38.42
C SER A 91 22.81 13.53 38.85
N GLU A 92 22.13 12.49 39.33
CA GLU A 92 20.81 12.63 39.91
C GLU A 92 20.90 13.51 41.16
N GLY A 93 20.06 14.53 41.24
CA GLY A 93 20.03 15.46 42.37
C GLY A 93 19.42 14.83 43.63
N THR A 94 19.91 15.23 44.80
CA THR A 94 19.39 14.78 46.10
C THR A 94 18.18 15.61 46.50
N ILE A 95 17.07 14.94 46.86
CA ILE A 95 15.88 15.60 47.42
C ILE A 95 16.21 16.02 48.85
N VAL A 96 16.04 17.31 49.16
CA VAL A 96 16.24 17.86 50.50
C VAL A 96 14.90 18.38 51.01
N GLU A 97 14.50 17.95 52.21
CA GLU A 97 13.31 18.48 52.87
C GLU A 97 13.62 19.88 53.44
N ALA A 98 12.85 20.88 53.05
CA ALA A 98 12.97 22.26 53.55
C ALA A 98 11.78 22.61 54.45
N GLU A 99 12.04 23.16 55.63
CA GLU A 99 11.00 23.54 56.61
C GLU A 99 10.20 24.79 56.21
N VAL A 100 10.77 25.67 55.39
CA VAL A 100 10.11 26.91 54.93
C VAL A 100 10.37 27.09 53.43
N ILE A 101 9.29 27.26 52.67
CA ILE A 101 9.33 27.54 51.23
C ILE A 101 8.96 29.02 51.06
N GLU A 102 9.92 29.87 50.72
CA GLU A 102 9.65 31.25 50.31
C GLU A 102 9.27 31.27 48.83
N GLY A 103 8.02 31.61 48.55
CA GLY A 103 7.49 31.76 47.20
C GLY A 103 7.57 33.22 46.76
N GLY A 104 8.35 33.49 45.71
CA GLY A 104 8.44 34.78 45.04
C GLY A 104 8.93 34.58 43.61
N ILE A 105 8.53 35.48 42.71
CA ILE A 105 9.17 35.58 41.39
C ILE A 105 10.48 36.31 41.63
N ASP A 106 11.59 35.70 41.23
CA ASP A 106 12.89 36.35 41.33
C ASP A 106 12.86 37.64 40.51
N GLU A 107 13.41 38.73 41.02
CA GLU A 107 13.38 40.02 40.30
C GLU A 107 14.17 39.93 38.98
N SER A 108 15.05 38.93 38.84
CA SER A 108 15.73 38.60 37.60
C SER A 108 14.82 38.02 36.51
N ASP A 109 13.69 37.40 36.88
CA ASP A 109 12.69 36.85 35.96
C ASP A 109 11.70 37.91 35.46
N LYS A 110 11.77 39.14 35.98
CA LYS A 110 11.01 40.28 35.47
C LYS A 110 11.71 40.87 34.24
N GLU A 111 11.78 40.12 33.15
CA GLU A 111 12.06 40.74 31.85
C GLU A 111 10.80 41.51 31.42
N GLU A 112 10.90 42.85 31.42
CA GLU A 112 9.86 43.75 30.90
C GLU A 112 9.65 43.47 29.40
N MET A 113 8.68 42.63 29.06
CA MET A 113 8.21 42.53 27.68
C MET A 113 7.30 43.71 27.37
N ASP A 114 7.82 44.67 26.61
CA ASP A 114 7.09 45.80 26.04
C ASP A 114 6.16 45.27 24.92
N PHE A 115 4.85 45.32 25.13
CA PHE A 115 3.81 44.89 24.17
C PHE A 115 3.24 46.06 23.37
#